data_AF-A0A816KSM8-F1
#
_entry.id   AF-A0A816KSM8-F1
#
_cell.length_a   1.000
_cell.length_b   1.000
_cell.length_c   1.000
_cell.angle_alpha   90.00
_cell.angle_beta   90.00
_cell.angle_gamma   90.00
#
_symmetry.space_group_name_H-M   'P 1'
#
loop_
_entity.id
_entity.type
_entity.pdbx_description
1 polymer ?
#
loop_
_entity_poly.entity_id
_entity_poly.type
_entity_poly.pdbx_seq_one_letter_code
_entity_poly.pdbx_strand_id
1 'polypeptide(L)'
;ISKWQWKFKGNSIGPSGPQARQEEDLKSFRQWGSKTPGHPENFETPGIEVTTAGPLGQGIANAVGLALAEKHLAARFNKPGAKVDHYTYVILGDGCQMEVFQKKAAFLAGHWGLGKLIAFYDDNHISIDGDTAIAFTENVDQRFEALGWHVIWVKNGNTGYDEIRAAIKEAKAVTDKPTLIKVTTTIGYGSPNKANSYSVHGACVYITNTLDL
;
A
#
# COMPACT_ATOMS: atom_id res chain seq x y z
N ILE A 1 -31.31 24.63 9.35
CA ILE A 1 -30.31 25.72 9.49
C ILE A 1 -29.00 25.12 9.98
N SER A 2 -28.03 24.95 9.07
CA SER A 2 -26.59 25.16 9.22
C SER A 2 -25.90 24.57 7.98
N LYS A 3 -25.44 25.47 7.11
CA LYS A 3 -24.65 25.16 5.92
C LYS A 3 -23.26 24.73 6.38
N TRP A 4 -22.81 23.54 5.96
CA TRP A 4 -21.39 23.22 5.90
C TRP A 4 -21.02 23.04 4.43
N GLN A 5 -20.67 24.16 3.79
CA GLN A 5 -20.03 24.15 2.48
C GLN A 5 -18.52 23.95 2.71
N TRP A 6 -18.00 22.79 2.32
CA TRP A 6 -16.57 22.63 2.11
C TRP A 6 -16.19 23.31 0.79
N LYS A 7 -15.78 24.59 0.86
CA LYS A 7 -15.09 25.25 -0.25
C LYS A 7 -13.62 24.86 -0.19
N PHE A 8 -13.18 23.96 -1.08
CA PHE A 8 -11.77 23.80 -1.38
C PHE A 8 -11.30 25.01 -2.22
N LYS A 9 -10.58 25.93 -1.58
CA LYS A 9 -9.79 26.97 -2.25
C LYS A 9 -8.33 26.77 -1.85
N GLY A 10 -7.45 26.57 -2.84
CA GLY A 10 -6.00 26.74 -2.69
C GLY A 10 -5.18 25.47 -2.87
N ASN A 11 -4.66 25.31 -4.09
CA ASN A 11 -3.43 24.62 -4.51
C ASN A 11 -3.04 23.30 -3.83
N SER A 12 -3.63 22.23 -4.39
CA SER A 12 -2.94 21.02 -4.87
C SER A 12 -1.89 20.40 -3.96
N ILE A 13 -2.37 19.67 -2.96
CA ILE A 13 -1.76 18.41 -2.53
C ILE A 13 -2.93 17.42 -2.31
N GLY A 14 -3.52 16.96 -3.40
CA GLY A 14 -4.74 16.13 -3.49
C GLY A 14 -4.93 15.67 -4.94
N PRO A 15 -5.97 14.91 -5.29
CA PRO A 15 -6.12 14.25 -6.59
C PRO A 15 -6.27 15.28 -7.71
N SER A 16 -5.17 15.82 -8.23
CA SER A 16 -5.18 16.90 -9.20
C SER A 16 -4.28 16.54 -10.37
N GLY A 17 -4.88 15.80 -11.29
CA GLY A 17 -4.44 15.61 -12.66
C GLY A 17 -5.69 15.57 -13.56
N PRO A 18 -5.54 15.66 -14.89
CA PRO A 18 -6.67 15.63 -15.84
C PRO A 18 -7.52 14.34 -15.80
N GLN A 19 -7.16 13.36 -14.96
CA GLN A 19 -7.81 12.07 -14.79
C GLN A 19 -8.27 11.81 -13.34
N ALA A 20 -8.27 12.83 -12.48
CA ALA A 20 -8.67 12.69 -11.08
C ALA A 20 -10.11 12.21 -10.90
N ARG A 21 -10.31 11.31 -9.95
CA ARG A 21 -11.63 10.83 -9.52
C ARG A 21 -12.45 11.98 -8.97
N GLN A 22 -13.65 12.14 -9.52
CA GLN A 22 -14.58 13.15 -9.06
C GLN A 22 -15.37 12.64 -7.86
N GLU A 23 -15.99 13.56 -7.11
CA GLU A 23 -16.83 13.21 -5.96
C GLU A 23 -17.94 12.21 -6.34
N GLU A 24 -18.55 12.37 -7.52
CA GLU A 24 -19.61 11.49 -8.00
C GLU A 24 -19.12 10.07 -8.28
N ASP A 25 -17.88 9.95 -8.76
CA ASP A 25 -17.24 8.66 -8.94
C ASP A 25 -17.10 7.95 -7.59
N LEU A 26 -16.69 8.68 -6.53
CA LEU A 26 -16.52 8.10 -5.19
C LEU A 26 -17.85 7.63 -4.57
N LYS A 27 -18.95 8.38 -4.82
CA LYS A 27 -20.30 7.99 -4.39
C LYS A 27 -20.81 6.73 -5.08
N SER A 28 -20.28 6.44 -6.26
CA SER A 28 -20.64 5.29 -7.09
C SER A 28 -19.76 4.06 -6.81
N PHE A 29 -19.12 3.96 -5.65
CA PHE A 29 -18.29 2.80 -5.30
C PHE A 29 -19.08 1.48 -5.38
N ARG A 30 -18.48 0.48 -6.05
CA ARG A 30 -19.06 -0.85 -6.31
C ARG A 30 -20.37 -0.84 -7.12
N GLN A 31 -20.73 0.27 -7.76
CA GLN A 31 -21.91 0.33 -8.62
C GLN A 31 -21.58 -0.12 -10.05
N TRP A 32 -22.59 -0.64 -10.74
CA TRP A 32 -22.47 -1.11 -12.12
C TRP A 32 -21.97 -0.01 -13.06
N GLY A 33 -20.95 -0.32 -13.87
CA GLY A 33 -20.33 0.62 -14.81
C GLY A 33 -19.68 1.83 -14.14
N SER A 34 -19.55 1.83 -12.80
CA SER A 34 -18.79 2.86 -12.12
C SER A 34 -17.32 2.67 -12.43
N LYS A 35 -16.60 3.78 -12.48
CA LYS A 35 -15.14 3.69 -12.56
C LYS A 35 -14.55 3.22 -11.21
N THR A 36 -15.32 3.04 -10.14
CA THR A 36 -14.82 2.71 -8.76
C THR A 36 -15.21 1.27 -8.41
N PRO A 37 -14.59 0.28 -9.07
CA PRO A 37 -14.84 -1.12 -8.77
C PRO A 37 -14.45 -1.45 -7.33
N GLY A 38 -14.95 -2.60 -6.84
CA GLY A 38 -14.71 -3.05 -5.47
C GLY A 38 -13.26 -3.38 -5.15
N HIS A 39 -12.45 -3.58 -6.18
CA HIS A 39 -11.00 -3.74 -6.14
C HIS A 39 -10.38 -2.91 -7.28
N PRO A 40 -9.11 -2.48 -7.19
CA PRO A 40 -8.51 -1.65 -8.24
C PRO A 40 -8.33 -2.39 -9.57
N GLU A 41 -8.75 -1.77 -10.67
CA GLU A 41 -8.70 -2.30 -12.02
C GLU A 41 -8.06 -1.27 -12.98
N ASN A 42 -6.97 -1.65 -13.65
CA ASN A 42 -6.23 -0.74 -14.53
C ASN A 42 -6.97 -0.40 -15.85
N PHE A 43 -7.84 -1.30 -16.30
CA PHE A 43 -8.59 -1.15 -17.54
C PHE A 43 -9.82 -0.25 -17.37
N GLU A 44 -10.31 -0.07 -16.14
CA GLU A 44 -11.44 0.82 -15.84
C GLU A 44 -11.00 2.22 -15.37
N THR A 45 -9.92 2.31 -14.59
CA THR A 45 -9.53 3.55 -13.92
C THR A 45 -8.15 4.04 -14.35
N PRO A 46 -8.07 5.12 -15.15
CA PRO A 46 -6.82 5.79 -15.41
C PRO A 46 -6.11 6.21 -14.12
N GLY A 47 -4.82 5.94 -14.01
CA GLY A 47 -4.01 6.14 -12.80
C GLY A 47 -3.94 4.92 -11.86
N ILE A 48 -4.70 3.85 -12.13
CA ILE A 48 -4.45 2.54 -11.54
C ILE A 48 -3.49 1.79 -12.45
N GLU A 49 -2.26 1.57 -11.97
CA GLU A 49 -1.19 0.97 -12.77
C GLU A 49 -1.46 -0.51 -13.09
N VAL A 50 -1.96 -1.25 -12.10
CA VAL A 50 -2.18 -2.69 -12.22
C VAL A 50 -3.48 -3.10 -11.53
N THR A 51 -4.20 -4.05 -12.15
CA THR A 51 -5.30 -4.74 -11.49
C THR A 51 -4.73 -5.61 -10.38
N THR A 52 -5.06 -5.27 -9.14
CA THR A 52 -4.62 -6.00 -7.94
C THR A 52 -5.71 -6.91 -7.37
N ALA A 53 -6.91 -6.87 -7.97
CA ALA A 53 -8.13 -7.49 -7.51
C ALA A 53 -8.09 -9.03 -7.44
N GLY A 54 -8.36 -9.59 -6.25
CA GLY A 54 -8.74 -11.00 -6.02
C GLY A 54 -7.69 -11.86 -5.32
N PRO A 55 -6.58 -12.25 -5.98
CA PRO A 55 -5.53 -13.08 -5.37
C PRO A 55 -4.52 -12.19 -4.62
N LEU A 56 -4.48 -12.37 -3.30
CA LEU A 56 -3.48 -11.73 -2.45
C LEU A 56 -2.06 -12.03 -2.98
N GLY A 57 -1.13 -11.08 -2.81
CA GLY A 57 0.26 -11.25 -3.23
C GLY A 57 0.59 -10.94 -4.70
N GLN A 58 -0.38 -10.73 -5.59
CA GLN A 58 -0.06 -10.37 -7.00
C GLN A 58 0.48 -8.94 -7.16
N GLY A 59 0.01 -7.99 -6.34
CA GLY A 59 0.42 -6.59 -6.42
C GLY A 59 1.93 -6.38 -6.20
N ILE A 60 2.54 -7.12 -5.27
CA ILE A 60 3.98 -7.09 -5.02
C ILE A 60 4.78 -7.73 -6.16
N ALA A 61 4.28 -8.81 -6.76
CA ALA A 61 4.92 -9.39 -7.95
C ALA A 61 4.92 -8.40 -9.14
N ASN A 62 3.80 -7.72 -9.35
CA ASN A 62 3.69 -6.65 -10.34
C ASN A 62 4.67 -5.50 -10.05
N ALA A 63 4.77 -5.07 -8.79
CA ALA A 63 5.71 -4.03 -8.37
C ALA A 63 7.17 -4.42 -8.64
N VAL A 64 7.55 -5.69 -8.42
CA VAL A 64 8.87 -6.20 -8.79
C VAL A 64 9.09 -6.10 -10.31
N GLY A 65 8.09 -6.44 -11.12
CA GLY A 65 8.15 -6.29 -12.58
C GLY A 65 8.30 -4.83 -13.04
N LEU A 66 7.57 -3.90 -12.40
CA LEU A 66 7.67 -2.46 -12.69
C LEU A 66 9.06 -1.91 -12.32
N ALA A 67 9.58 -2.26 -11.15
CA ALA A 67 10.93 -1.85 -10.71
C ALA A 67 12.03 -2.47 -11.60
N LEU A 68 11.84 -3.71 -12.07
CA LEU A 68 12.73 -4.34 -13.04
C LEU A 68 12.72 -3.58 -14.38
N ALA A 69 11.54 -3.19 -14.87
CA ALA A 69 11.41 -2.42 -16.10
C ALA A 69 12.10 -1.06 -16.00
N GLU A 70 11.93 -0.34 -14.88
CA GLU A 70 12.64 0.91 -14.60
C GLU A 70 14.16 0.70 -14.67
N LYS A 71 14.67 -0.29 -13.93
CA LYS A 71 16.12 -0.58 -13.86
C LYS A 71 16.68 -0.97 -15.22
N HIS A 72 15.94 -1.76 -16.00
CA HIS A 72 16.33 -2.16 -17.36
C HIS A 72 16.38 -0.96 -18.31
N LEU A 73 15.34 -0.13 -18.34
CA LEU A 73 15.27 1.05 -19.20
C LEU A 73 16.32 2.08 -18.81
N ALA A 74 16.52 2.31 -17.52
CA ALA A 74 17.56 3.18 -16.99
C ALA A 74 18.96 2.72 -17.43
N ALA A 75 19.28 1.43 -17.27
CA ALA A 75 20.56 0.88 -17.69
C ALA A 75 20.80 0.95 -19.21
N ARG A 76 19.73 0.80 -20.01
CA ARG A 76 19.84 0.73 -21.47
C ARG A 76 19.83 2.09 -22.16
N PHE A 77 19.11 3.07 -21.61
CA PHE A 77 18.82 4.33 -22.31
C PHE A 77 19.32 5.59 -21.62
N ASN A 78 19.75 5.53 -20.35
CA ASN A 78 20.23 6.72 -19.66
C ASN A 78 21.48 7.28 -20.34
N LYS A 79 21.41 8.56 -20.69
CA LYS A 79 22.52 9.35 -21.24
C LYS A 79 22.67 10.64 -20.43
N PRO A 80 23.81 11.36 -20.52
CA PRO A 80 23.89 12.71 -19.97
C PRO A 80 22.77 13.59 -20.53
N GLY A 81 21.86 14.06 -19.66
CA GLY A 81 20.73 14.93 -20.03
C GLY A 81 19.37 14.25 -20.24
N ALA A 82 19.28 12.91 -20.29
CA ALA A 82 18.02 12.18 -20.38
C ALA A 82 18.07 10.91 -19.53
N LYS A 83 17.20 10.82 -18.51
CA LYS A 83 17.20 9.73 -17.54
C LYS A 83 15.80 9.19 -17.29
N VAL A 84 15.68 7.87 -17.30
CA VAL A 84 14.61 7.13 -16.63
C VAL A 84 15.02 7.02 -15.16
N ASP A 85 14.26 7.65 -14.28
CA ASP A 85 14.52 7.70 -12.85
C ASP A 85 13.20 7.83 -12.08
N HIS A 86 12.64 6.69 -11.67
CA HIS A 86 11.43 6.67 -10.84
C HIS A 86 11.46 5.53 -9.83
N TYR A 87 10.63 5.65 -8.78
CA TYR A 87 10.48 4.66 -7.74
C TYR A 87 9.20 3.86 -7.94
N THR A 88 9.21 2.61 -7.47
CA THR A 88 8.02 1.78 -7.37
C THR A 88 7.65 1.61 -5.91
N TYR A 89 6.45 2.06 -5.54
CA TYR A 89 5.90 1.86 -4.20
C TYR A 89 4.77 0.84 -4.24
N VAL A 90 4.69 0.03 -3.19
CA VAL A 90 3.62 -0.96 -3.04
C VAL A 90 3.21 -1.05 -1.57
N ILE A 91 1.92 -1.17 -1.32
CA ILE A 91 1.36 -1.45 0.01
C ILE A 91 0.85 -2.89 0.00
N LEU A 92 1.13 -3.63 1.06
CA LEU A 92 0.69 -5.00 1.25
C LEU A 92 0.37 -5.26 2.73
N GLY A 93 -0.59 -6.14 3.01
CA GLY A 93 -0.93 -6.57 4.37
C GLY A 93 -0.53 -8.02 4.64
N ASP A 94 -0.97 -8.56 5.78
CA ASP A 94 -0.66 -9.93 6.22
C ASP A 94 -1.03 -11.00 5.20
N GLY A 95 -2.20 -10.87 4.58
CA GLY A 95 -2.66 -11.83 3.57
C GLY A 95 -1.70 -11.94 2.38
N CYS A 96 -1.07 -10.82 1.97
CA CYS A 96 -0.04 -10.85 0.92
C CYS A 96 1.25 -11.51 1.41
N GLN A 97 1.61 -11.38 2.69
CA GLN A 97 2.83 -11.97 3.27
C GLN A 97 2.75 -13.50 3.39
N MET A 98 1.54 -14.03 3.56
CA MET A 98 1.29 -15.47 3.63
C MET A 98 1.41 -16.16 2.26
N GLU A 99 1.20 -15.42 1.17
CA GLU A 99 1.12 -15.97 -0.18
C GLU A 99 2.46 -16.39 -0.77
N VAL A 100 2.46 -17.53 -1.46
CA VAL A 100 3.68 -18.12 -2.04
C VAL A 100 4.25 -17.24 -3.15
N PHE A 101 3.39 -16.58 -3.92
CA PHE A 101 3.81 -15.68 -5.00
C PHE A 101 4.60 -14.47 -4.49
N GLN A 102 4.21 -13.93 -3.33
CA GLN A 102 4.95 -12.85 -2.68
C GLN A 102 6.37 -13.28 -2.35
N LYS A 103 6.54 -14.47 -1.75
CA LYS A 103 7.85 -14.98 -1.34
C LYS A 103 8.80 -15.14 -2.53
N LYS A 104 8.29 -15.64 -3.67
CA LYS A 104 9.07 -15.78 -4.92
C LYS A 104 9.46 -14.41 -5.51
N ALA A 105 8.52 -13.47 -5.55
CA ALA A 105 8.79 -12.13 -6.06
C ALA A 105 9.82 -11.39 -5.18
N ALA A 106 9.68 -11.49 -3.86
CA ALA A 106 10.61 -10.88 -2.92
C ALA A 106 12.03 -11.46 -3.02
N PHE A 107 12.15 -12.78 -3.20
CA PHE A 107 13.43 -13.42 -3.47
C PHE A 107 14.11 -12.84 -4.71
N LEU A 108 13.40 -12.73 -5.84
CA LEU A 108 13.96 -12.18 -7.08
C LEU A 108 14.36 -10.71 -6.93
N ALA A 109 13.53 -9.91 -6.25
CA ALA A 109 13.81 -8.49 -6.04
C ALA A 109 15.08 -8.26 -5.21
N GLY A 110 15.28 -9.07 -4.17
CA GLY A 110 16.49 -9.04 -3.37
C GLY A 110 17.71 -9.51 -4.15
N HIS A 111 17.58 -10.63 -4.88
CA HIS A 111 18.66 -11.14 -5.74
C HIS A 111 19.10 -10.13 -6.81
N TRP A 112 18.16 -9.39 -7.42
CA TRP A 112 18.46 -8.37 -8.42
C TRP A 112 18.87 -7.01 -7.84
N GLY A 113 18.81 -6.82 -6.52
CA GLY A 113 19.14 -5.54 -5.88
C GLY A 113 18.28 -4.39 -6.41
N LEU A 114 16.96 -4.53 -6.37
CA LEU A 114 16.02 -3.51 -6.86
C LEU A 114 15.88 -2.34 -5.87
N GLY A 115 16.92 -1.49 -5.77
CA GLY A 115 16.97 -0.37 -4.80
C GLY A 115 15.87 0.69 -4.89
N LYS A 116 15.15 0.76 -6.01
CA LYS A 116 14.02 1.69 -6.19
C LYS A 116 12.66 1.07 -5.89
N LEU A 117 12.62 -0.18 -5.43
CA LEU A 117 11.42 -0.83 -4.92
C LEU A 117 11.30 -0.61 -3.42
N ILE A 118 10.23 0.06 -3.00
CA ILE A 118 9.93 0.33 -1.59
C ILE A 118 8.54 -0.24 -1.29
N ALA A 119 8.50 -1.25 -0.43
CA ALA A 119 7.28 -1.92 -0.01
C ALA A 119 6.87 -1.48 1.40
N PHE A 120 5.61 -1.13 1.59
CA PHE A 120 5.02 -0.85 2.89
C PHE A 120 4.19 -2.05 3.33
N TYR A 121 4.59 -2.67 4.43
CA TYR A 121 3.81 -3.72 5.06
C TYR A 121 2.94 -3.11 6.16
N ASP A 122 1.62 -3.14 5.96
CA ASP A 122 0.64 -2.83 6.99
C ASP A 122 0.59 -3.98 8.00
N ASP A 123 1.34 -3.82 9.09
CA ASP A 123 1.49 -4.77 10.18
C ASP A 123 0.44 -4.47 11.26
N ASN A 124 -0.79 -4.94 11.03
CA ASN A 124 -1.93 -4.62 11.88
C ASN A 124 -2.41 -5.82 12.72
N HIS A 125 -1.77 -6.99 12.58
CA HIS A 125 -2.06 -8.23 13.29
C HIS A 125 -3.48 -8.80 13.10
N ILE A 126 -4.24 -8.37 12.08
CA ILE A 126 -5.61 -8.82 11.84
C ILE A 126 -5.78 -9.32 10.40
N SER A 127 -6.30 -10.55 10.30
CA SER A 127 -6.78 -11.16 9.06
C SER A 127 -8.31 -11.32 9.08
N ILE A 128 -8.89 -11.92 8.04
CA ILE A 128 -10.32 -12.25 7.99
C ILE A 128 -10.73 -13.16 9.16
N ASP A 129 -9.86 -14.11 9.53
CA ASP A 129 -10.13 -15.09 10.58
C ASP A 129 -9.89 -14.56 12.01
N GLY A 130 -9.51 -13.29 12.17
CA GLY A 130 -9.14 -12.72 13.46
C GLY A 130 -7.66 -12.39 13.56
N ASP A 131 -7.15 -12.51 14.78
CA ASP A 131 -5.74 -12.29 15.10
C ASP A 131 -4.83 -13.18 14.24
N THR A 132 -3.79 -12.59 13.64
CA THR A 132 -2.87 -13.33 12.76
C THR A 132 -2.17 -14.48 13.46
N ALA A 133 -2.01 -14.45 14.78
CA ALA A 133 -1.37 -15.51 15.56
C ALA A 133 -2.05 -16.88 15.41
N ILE A 134 -3.30 -16.95 14.94
CA ILE A 134 -3.99 -18.23 14.66
C ILE A 134 -3.28 -19.05 13.57
N ALA A 135 -2.65 -18.40 12.58
CA ALA A 135 -2.08 -19.06 11.40
C ALA A 135 -0.78 -18.44 10.88
N PHE A 136 -0.33 -17.32 11.45
CA PHE A 136 0.81 -16.54 10.96
C PHE A 136 1.61 -15.93 12.11
N THR A 137 2.71 -16.62 12.47
CA THR A 137 3.62 -16.27 13.56
C THR A 137 5.09 -16.23 13.11
N GLU A 138 5.36 -16.25 11.80
CA GLU A 138 6.72 -16.14 11.28
C GLU A 138 7.31 -14.75 11.54
N ASN A 139 8.63 -14.69 11.66
CA ASN A 139 9.34 -13.41 11.70
C ASN A 139 9.53 -12.87 10.28
N VAL A 140 8.63 -11.98 9.86
CA VAL A 140 8.66 -11.35 8.53
C VAL A 140 9.95 -10.55 8.32
N ASP A 141 10.42 -9.83 9.34
CA ASP A 141 11.63 -9.00 9.25
C ASP A 141 12.84 -9.88 8.89
N GLN A 142 13.06 -10.95 9.65
CA GLN A 142 14.16 -11.89 9.42
C GLN A 142 14.05 -12.59 8.07
N ARG A 143 12.82 -12.92 7.63
CA ARG A 143 12.62 -13.48 6.29
C ARG A 143 13.08 -12.50 5.22
N PHE A 144 12.70 -11.23 5.29
CA PHE A 144 13.09 -10.24 4.30
C PHE A 144 14.59 -9.91 4.34
N GLU A 145 15.18 -9.83 5.52
CA GLU A 145 16.64 -9.71 5.68
C GLU A 145 17.36 -10.88 4.99
N ALA A 146 16.90 -12.11 5.20
CA ALA A 146 17.46 -13.30 4.55
C ALA A 146 17.29 -13.29 3.02
N LEU A 147 16.24 -12.63 2.51
CA LEU A 147 16.02 -12.42 1.08
C LEU A 147 16.87 -11.29 0.49
N GLY A 148 17.69 -10.58 1.29
CA GLY A 148 18.56 -9.50 0.83
C GLY A 148 17.88 -8.13 0.78
N TRP A 149 16.79 -7.94 1.52
CA TRP A 149 16.10 -6.66 1.63
C TRP A 149 16.68 -5.80 2.75
N HIS A 150 16.53 -4.48 2.62
CA HIS A 150 16.65 -3.56 3.75
C HIS A 150 15.32 -3.52 4.49
N VAL A 151 15.32 -3.59 5.82
CA VAL A 151 14.11 -3.62 6.63
C VAL A 151 14.12 -2.46 7.60
N ILE A 152 13.03 -1.68 7.60
CA ILE A 152 12.81 -0.56 8.51
C ILE A 152 11.49 -0.82 9.25
N TRP A 153 11.47 -0.61 10.56
CA TRP A 153 10.26 -0.77 11.36
C TRP A 153 9.79 0.57 11.93
N VAL A 154 8.64 1.03 11.45
CA VAL A 154 7.89 2.15 12.01
C VAL A 154 6.87 1.58 12.99
N LYS A 155 7.10 1.81 14.29
CA LYS A 155 6.27 1.23 15.36
C LYS A 155 4.92 1.93 15.55
N ASN A 156 4.81 3.19 15.13
CA ASN A 156 3.59 3.98 15.23
C ASN A 156 3.15 4.51 13.86
N GLY A 157 2.48 3.67 13.08
CA GLY A 157 1.89 4.08 11.79
C GLY A 157 0.65 4.96 11.91
N ASN A 158 -0.03 4.94 13.06
CA ASN A 158 -1.28 5.68 13.26
C ASN A 158 -1.07 7.20 13.31
N THR A 159 0.00 7.64 13.98
CA THR A 159 0.29 9.08 14.20
C THR A 159 1.76 9.47 13.99
N GLY A 160 2.65 8.51 13.77
CA GLY A 160 4.09 8.73 13.55
C GLY A 160 4.42 9.24 12.15
N TYR A 161 3.83 10.35 11.73
CA TYR A 161 4.02 10.89 10.37
C TYR A 161 5.49 11.18 10.06
N ASP A 162 6.25 11.65 11.05
CA ASP A 162 7.67 11.95 10.89
C ASP A 162 8.54 10.68 10.83
N GLU A 163 8.15 9.63 11.56
CA GLU A 163 8.79 8.30 11.47
C GLU A 163 8.62 7.72 10.07
N ILE A 164 7.41 7.81 9.50
CA ILE A 164 7.13 7.35 8.13
C ILE A 164 7.97 8.15 7.12
N ARG A 165 8.04 9.49 7.26
CA ARG A 165 8.87 10.35 6.39
C ARG A 165 10.35 10.00 6.49
N ALA A 166 10.85 9.75 7.70
CA ALA A 166 12.22 9.34 7.94
C ALA A 166 12.52 7.97 7.30
N ALA A 167 11.62 7.00 7.47
CA ALA A 167 11.75 5.67 6.88
C ALA A 167 11.79 5.72 5.35
N ILE A 168 10.95 6.54 4.71
CA ILE A 168 10.97 6.72 3.25
C ILE A 168 12.29 7.37 2.80
N LYS A 169 12.79 8.36 3.55
CA LYS A 169 14.06 9.02 3.24
C LYS A 169 15.23 8.03 3.34
N GLU A 170 15.24 7.20 4.37
CA GLU A 170 16.23 6.15 4.56
C GLU A 170 16.15 5.08 3.45
N ALA A 171 14.94 4.60 3.14
CA ALA A 171 14.71 3.64 2.07
C ALA A 171 15.25 4.11 0.72
N LYS A 172 15.09 5.41 0.40
CA LYS A 172 15.64 6.01 -0.82
C LYS A 172 17.16 6.15 -0.82
N ALA A 173 17.79 6.17 0.35
CA ALA A 173 19.25 6.23 0.46
C ALA A 173 19.89 4.86 0.21
N VAL A 174 19.15 3.77 0.41
CA VAL A 174 19.60 2.40 0.12
C VAL A 174 19.33 2.08 -1.35
N THR A 175 20.38 2.15 -2.17
CA THR A 175 20.25 2.02 -3.64
C THR A 175 20.54 0.61 -4.18
N ASP A 176 21.13 -0.26 -3.36
CA ASP A 176 21.58 -1.60 -3.74
C ASP A 176 20.60 -2.71 -3.35
N LYS A 177 19.61 -2.42 -2.50
CA LYS A 177 18.64 -3.39 -1.98
C LYS A 177 17.21 -2.83 -2.03
N PRO A 178 16.20 -3.66 -2.37
CA PRO A 178 14.82 -3.27 -2.15
C PRO A 178 14.55 -3.07 -0.65
N THR A 179 13.64 -2.17 -0.31
CA THR A 179 13.33 -1.86 1.10
C THR A 179 11.92 -2.30 1.48
N LEU A 180 11.79 -2.99 2.61
CA LEU A 180 10.54 -3.23 3.31
C LEU A 180 10.43 -2.27 4.49
N ILE A 181 9.42 -1.41 4.47
CA ILE A 181 9.03 -0.58 5.61
C ILE A 181 7.85 -1.29 6.28
N LYS A 182 8.11 -1.96 7.40
CA LYS A 182 7.05 -2.49 8.26
C LYS A 182 6.45 -1.34 9.05
N VAL A 183 5.15 -1.12 8.90
CA VAL A 183 4.42 -0.04 9.56
C VAL A 183 3.36 -0.67 10.44
N THR A 184 3.58 -0.62 11.75
CA THR A 184 2.61 -1.14 12.70
C THR A 184 1.44 -0.18 12.82
N THR A 185 0.23 -0.63 12.46
CA THR A 185 -1.00 0.18 12.52
C THR A 185 -2.07 -0.51 13.35
N THR A 186 -3.17 0.20 13.62
CA THR A 186 -4.37 -0.42 14.18
C THR A 186 -5.45 -0.43 13.11
N ILE A 187 -5.91 -1.62 12.69
CA ILE A 187 -7.00 -1.72 11.71
C ILE A 187 -8.25 -1.00 12.24
N GLY A 188 -8.90 -0.19 11.40
CA GLY A 188 -10.07 0.59 11.80
C GLY A 188 -9.76 1.73 12.78
N TYR A 189 -8.50 2.21 12.84
CA TYR A 189 -8.09 3.32 13.69
C TYR A 189 -9.09 4.49 13.64
N GLY A 190 -9.51 4.95 14.82
CA GLY A 190 -10.55 5.97 14.99
C GLY A 190 -11.96 5.42 15.28
N SER A 191 -12.24 4.14 15.02
CA SER A 191 -13.49 3.51 15.45
C SER A 191 -13.42 3.13 16.94
N PRO A 192 -14.30 3.66 17.82
CA PRO A 192 -14.26 3.35 19.24
C PRO A 192 -14.63 1.89 19.55
N ASN A 193 -15.48 1.27 18.72
CA ASN A 193 -16.07 -0.04 18.99
C ASN A 193 -15.57 -1.15 18.07
N LYS A 194 -14.99 -0.82 16.92
CA LYS A 194 -14.55 -1.81 15.91
C LYS A 194 -13.05 -1.76 15.59
N ALA A 195 -12.30 -0.80 16.12
CA ALA A 195 -10.85 -0.80 15.93
C ALA A 195 -10.22 -2.07 16.51
N ASN A 196 -9.14 -2.53 15.89
CA ASN A 196 -8.40 -3.73 16.30
C ASN A 196 -9.25 -5.02 16.31
N SER A 197 -10.20 -5.15 15.38
CA SER A 197 -11.11 -6.30 15.26
C SER A 197 -11.28 -6.70 13.80
N TYR A 198 -11.36 -8.01 13.53
CA TYR A 198 -11.70 -8.55 12.20
C TYR A 198 -13.04 -8.01 11.66
N SER A 199 -13.95 -7.58 12.55
CA SER A 199 -15.26 -7.04 12.17
C SER A 199 -15.20 -5.75 11.35
N VAL A 200 -14.07 -5.03 11.35
CA VAL A 200 -13.86 -3.81 10.56
C VAL A 200 -13.20 -4.08 9.21
N HIS A 201 -12.71 -5.29 8.96
CA HIS A 201 -11.93 -5.63 7.77
C HIS A 201 -12.77 -5.57 6.48
N GLY A 202 -13.91 -6.28 6.46
CA GLY A 202 -14.69 -6.51 5.24
C GLY A 202 -16.12 -5.96 5.29
N ALA A 203 -16.50 -5.26 6.36
CA ALA A 203 -17.87 -4.82 6.58
C ALA A 203 -17.96 -3.31 6.83
N CYS A 204 -19.10 -2.73 6.44
CA CYS A 204 -19.38 -1.32 6.69
C CYS A 204 -19.36 -1.02 8.20
N VAL A 205 -18.77 0.13 8.56
CA VAL A 205 -18.86 0.65 9.92
C VAL A 205 -20.15 1.47 10.00
N TYR A 206 -21.20 0.87 10.54
CA TYR A 206 -22.41 1.63 10.84
C TYR A 206 -22.10 2.66 11.93
N ILE A 207 -22.48 3.91 11.70
CA ILE A 207 -22.63 4.88 12.78
C ILE A 207 -23.93 4.49 13.49
N THR A 208 -23.85 3.65 14.52
CA THR A 208 -24.92 3.62 15.52
C THR A 208 -24.83 4.92 16.29
N ASN A 209 -25.52 5.94 15.79
CA ASN A 209 -25.81 7.19 16.52
C ASN A 209 -26.94 6.98 17.55
N THR A 210 -27.06 5.77 18.08
CA THR A 210 -27.92 5.45 19.21
C THR A 210 -27.03 5.29 20.43
N LEU A 211 -27.02 6.34 21.23
CA LEU A 211 -27.00 6.18 22.68
C LEU A 211 -28.05 5.11 23.00
N ASP A 212 -27.61 3.87 23.27
CA ASP A 212 -28.42 2.95 24.05
C ASP A 212 -28.38 3.46 25.50
N LEU A 213 -29.30 4.38 25.79
CA LEU A 213 -29.81 4.70 27.13
C LEU A 213 -31.16 4.00 27.29
#